data_AF-A0A8C2HN89-F1
#
_entry.id   AF-A0A8C2HN89-F1
#
_cell.length_a   1.000
_cell.length_b   1.000
_cell.length_c   1.000
_cell.angle_alpha   90.00
_cell.angle_beta   90.00
_cell.angle_gamma   90.00
#
_symmetry.space_group_name_H-M   'P 1'
#
loop_
_entity.id
_entity.type
_entity.pdbx_description
1 polymer ?
#
loop_
_entity_poly.entity_id
_entity_poly.type
_entity_poly.pdbx_seq_one_letter_code
_entity_poly.pdbx_strand_id
1 'polypeptide(L)'
;MGDWGFLSALLDKVQSHSTVIGKIWMSVLFIFRILVLGAAAENVWGDERSNLICNTNTPGCENVCYDWKFPISHIRFWVMQIIFVSTPTLVYLGHVVHVIHQEKKLREEQKRNPMSKSPKYTNEKGKVEIKGSMLGSYLTQLFIKIILEVAFIVGQYYLFGFIMDRKFHCKRSPCTVETECFVSRPTEKTVFIIFMLAVACVSLALNVLEIFYLLCKRISGRNKKYRNAVHTGDSHCPSPFSVELDAANGMRHNELNMAFQNRWVQRKGSLDGARPEP
;
A
#
# COMPACT_ATOMS: atom_id res chain seq x y z
N MET A 1 26.94 5.43 7.66
CA MET A 1 26.27 6.28 6.66
C MET A 1 25.28 5.40 5.92
N GLY A 2 23.98 5.61 6.12
CA GLY A 2 22.93 4.70 5.61
C GLY A 2 22.94 4.64 4.09
N ASP A 3 22.81 3.42 3.55
CA ASP A 3 22.80 3.17 2.11
C ASP A 3 21.49 3.65 1.48
N TRP A 4 21.44 4.95 1.15
CA TRP A 4 20.35 5.58 0.40
C TRP A 4 20.23 5.02 -1.03
N GLY A 5 21.27 4.34 -1.54
CA GLY A 5 21.28 3.73 -2.86
C GLY A 5 20.31 2.54 -2.95
N PHE A 6 20.21 1.73 -1.90
CA PHE A 6 19.27 0.61 -1.85
C PHE A 6 17.81 1.09 -1.76
N LEU A 7 17.53 2.12 -0.95
CA LEU A 7 16.18 2.69 -0.82
C LEU A 7 15.74 3.38 -2.13
N SER A 8 16.66 4.08 -2.79
CA SER A 8 16.44 4.71 -4.10
C SER A 8 16.20 3.68 -5.20
N ALA A 9 17.01 2.62 -5.26
CA ALA A 9 16.82 1.52 -6.21
C ALA A 9 15.52 0.73 -5.96
N LEU A 10 15.07 0.64 -4.70
CA LEU A 10 13.77 0.09 -4.34
C LEU A 10 12.62 1.00 -4.79
N LEU A 11 12.73 2.32 -4.56
CA LEU A 11 11.73 3.31 -5.00
C LEU A 11 11.58 3.30 -6.54
N ASP A 12 12.69 3.31 -7.28
CA ASP A 12 12.69 3.26 -8.76
C ASP A 12 12.04 1.97 -9.29
N LYS A 13 12.28 0.83 -8.63
CA LYS A 13 11.75 -0.46 -9.08
C LYS A 13 10.25 -0.59 -8.85
N VAL A 14 9.74 0.08 -7.81
CA VAL A 14 8.31 0.14 -7.45
C VAL A 14 7.50 0.99 -8.42
N GLN A 15 8.17 1.93 -9.10
CA GLN A 15 7.57 2.89 -10.01
C GLN A 15 7.16 2.28 -11.38
N SER A 16 7.71 1.11 -11.74
CA SER A 16 7.66 0.63 -13.13
C SER A 16 6.42 -0.19 -13.55
N HIS A 17 5.47 -0.50 -12.65
CA HIS A 17 4.49 -1.58 -12.95
C HIS A 17 2.99 -1.33 -12.70
N SER A 18 2.49 -0.11 -12.45
CA SER A 18 1.06 0.22 -12.65
C SER A 18 0.81 1.73 -12.58
N THR A 19 -0.13 2.24 -13.38
CA THR A 19 -0.51 3.68 -13.57
C THR A 19 0.52 4.64 -12.99
N VAL A 20 1.61 4.84 -13.75
CA VAL A 20 2.79 5.64 -13.41
C VAL A 20 2.41 6.98 -12.77
N ILE A 21 1.31 7.58 -13.22
CA ILE A 21 0.79 8.85 -12.72
C ILE A 21 0.34 8.74 -11.25
N GLY A 22 -0.55 7.81 -10.90
CA GLY A 22 -1.06 7.69 -9.53
C GLY A 22 0.05 7.40 -8.51
N LYS A 23 1.00 6.53 -8.85
CA LYS A 23 2.11 6.17 -7.95
C LYS A 23 3.11 7.31 -7.72
N ILE A 24 3.46 8.05 -8.76
CA ILE A 24 4.36 9.21 -8.63
C ILE A 24 3.71 10.27 -7.76
N TRP A 25 2.47 10.64 -8.05
CA TRP A 25 1.75 11.65 -7.28
C TRP A 25 1.58 11.23 -5.81
N MET A 26 1.32 9.96 -5.53
CA MET A 26 1.21 9.47 -4.16
C MET A 26 2.53 9.54 -3.38
N SER A 27 3.65 9.24 -4.03
CA SER A 27 4.98 9.37 -3.42
C SER A 27 5.33 10.84 -3.17
N VAL A 28 5.07 11.71 -4.15
CA VAL A 28 5.29 13.16 -4.04
C VAL A 28 4.48 13.76 -2.89
N LEU A 29 3.18 13.45 -2.80
CA LEU A 29 2.32 13.92 -1.72
C LEU A 29 2.78 13.40 -0.36
N PHE A 30 3.28 12.16 -0.29
CA PHE A 30 3.82 11.58 0.94
C PHE A 30 5.10 12.29 1.40
N ILE A 31 6.06 12.51 0.51
CA ILE A 31 7.30 13.26 0.82
C ILE A 31 6.95 14.67 1.27
N PHE A 32 6.03 15.31 0.57
CA PHE A 32 5.59 16.65 0.90
C PHE A 32 4.97 16.74 2.30
N ARG A 33 4.19 15.75 2.74
CA ARG A 33 3.70 15.67 4.13
C ARG A 33 4.84 15.63 5.14
N ILE A 34 5.88 14.85 4.88
CA ILE A 34 7.05 14.76 5.79
C ILE A 34 7.79 16.09 5.87
N LEU A 35 8.00 16.76 4.72
CA LEU A 35 8.66 18.05 4.68
C LEU A 35 7.88 19.12 5.45
N VAL A 36 6.57 19.19 5.23
CA VAL A 36 5.68 20.14 5.91
C VAL A 36 5.64 19.86 7.41
N LEU A 37 5.57 18.59 7.81
CA LEU A 37 5.63 18.19 9.21
C LEU A 37 6.94 18.61 9.87
N GLY A 38 8.08 18.41 9.20
CA GLY A 38 9.39 18.85 9.69
C GLY A 38 9.49 20.36 9.85
N ALA A 39 8.95 21.13 8.90
CA ALA A 39 8.94 22.59 8.97
C ALA A 39 7.99 23.12 10.07
N ALA A 40 6.86 22.45 10.31
CA ALA A 40 5.84 22.89 11.24
C ALA A 40 6.09 22.45 12.70
N ALA A 41 6.72 21.28 12.90
CA ALA A 41 6.84 20.64 14.20
C ALA A 41 7.47 21.55 15.27
N GLU A 42 8.60 22.16 14.94
CA GLU A 42 9.32 23.03 15.90
C GLU A 42 8.80 24.47 15.86
N ASN A 43 8.53 25.02 14.67
CA ASN A 43 8.21 26.44 14.51
C ASN A 43 6.80 26.83 14.99
N VAL A 44 5.84 25.91 14.91
CA VAL A 44 4.40 26.21 15.12
C VAL A 44 3.83 25.48 16.34
N TRP A 45 4.36 24.28 16.63
CA TRP A 45 3.92 23.46 17.77
C TRP A 45 4.95 23.35 18.89
N GLY A 46 6.18 23.85 18.70
CA GLY A 46 7.24 23.75 19.72
C GLY A 46 6.95 24.54 21.00
N ASP A 47 6.24 25.66 20.87
CA ASP A 47 5.88 26.57 21.96
C ASP A 47 4.41 26.41 22.41
N GLU A 48 3.72 25.37 21.93
CA GLU A 48 2.28 25.21 22.14
C GLU A 48 1.88 25.13 23.62
N ARG A 49 2.72 24.48 24.45
CA ARG A 49 2.50 24.40 25.89
C ARG A 49 2.99 25.65 26.63
N SER A 50 4.17 26.18 26.27
CA SER A 50 4.78 27.30 27.00
C SER A 50 4.09 28.65 26.73
N ASN A 51 3.42 28.79 25.59
CA ASN A 51 2.68 30.00 25.21
C ASN A 51 1.16 29.84 25.33
N LEU A 52 0.69 28.82 26.07
CA LEU A 52 -0.70 28.75 26.49
C LEU A 52 -0.89 29.72 27.66
N ILE A 53 -1.90 30.60 27.59
CA ILE A 53 -2.17 31.55 28.66
C ILE A 53 -3.57 31.30 29.18
N CYS A 54 -3.71 30.94 30.45
CA CYS A 54 -5.01 30.81 31.12
C CYS A 54 -5.22 31.96 32.13
N ASN A 55 -6.43 32.53 32.15
CA ASN A 55 -6.79 33.59 33.09
C ASN A 55 -7.02 33.03 34.51
N THR A 56 -5.94 32.67 35.19
CA THR A 56 -5.96 32.06 36.53
C THR A 56 -4.62 32.21 37.24
N ASN A 57 -4.65 32.41 38.56
CA ASN A 57 -3.45 32.38 39.40
C ASN A 57 -3.25 31.02 40.09
N THR A 58 -4.09 30.03 39.75
CA THR A 58 -4.05 28.71 40.41
C THR A 58 -2.94 27.84 39.80
N PRO A 59 -1.95 27.40 40.59
CA PRO A 59 -0.86 26.58 40.07
C PRO A 59 -1.38 25.24 39.53
N GLY A 60 -0.88 24.83 38.37
CA GLY A 60 -1.25 23.56 37.73
C GLY A 60 -2.56 23.58 36.92
N CYS A 61 -3.38 24.62 37.03
CA CYS A 61 -4.62 24.75 36.23
C CYS A 61 -4.31 24.77 34.71
N GLU A 62 -3.30 25.52 34.29
CA GLU A 62 -2.88 25.57 32.88
C GLU A 62 -2.47 24.18 32.34
N ASN A 63 -1.72 23.41 33.12
CA ASN A 63 -1.27 22.07 32.73
C ASN A 63 -2.44 21.10 32.49
N VAL A 64 -3.44 21.09 33.39
CA VAL A 64 -4.60 20.20 33.26
C VAL A 64 -5.54 20.65 32.15
N CYS A 65 -5.64 21.96 31.90
CA CYS A 65 -6.46 22.51 30.82
C CYS A 65 -5.83 22.21 29.46
N TYR A 66 -4.51 22.30 29.36
CA TYR A 66 -3.77 21.88 28.16
C TYR A 66 -4.01 20.40 27.86
N ASP A 67 -3.76 19.53 28.82
CA ASP A 67 -3.91 18.07 28.65
C ASP A 67 -5.35 17.66 28.30
N TRP A 68 -6.34 18.29 28.94
CA TRP A 68 -7.74 18.04 28.63
C TRP A 68 -8.15 18.48 27.23
N LYS A 69 -7.68 19.65 26.77
CA LYS A 69 -8.04 20.18 25.45
C LYS A 69 -7.25 19.50 24.33
N PHE A 70 -5.98 19.16 24.58
CA PHE A 70 -5.06 18.60 23.60
C PHE A 70 -4.46 17.27 24.11
N PRO A 71 -5.26 16.19 24.21
CA PRO A 71 -4.80 14.90 24.73
C PRO A 71 -3.69 14.28 23.86
N ILE A 72 -3.68 14.61 22.57
CA ILE A 72 -2.59 14.32 21.65
C ILE A 72 -2.33 15.56 20.80
N SER A 73 -1.05 15.92 20.61
CA SER A 73 -0.71 17.04 19.73
C SER A 73 -0.94 16.68 18.26
N HIS A 74 -1.25 17.68 17.44
CA HIS A 74 -1.50 17.52 16.00
C HIS A 74 -0.30 16.86 15.29
N ILE A 75 0.91 17.29 15.63
CA ILE A 75 2.15 16.73 15.08
C ILE A 75 2.25 15.23 15.36
N ARG A 76 1.99 14.80 16.60
CA ARG A 76 2.04 13.37 16.97
C ARG A 76 0.97 12.58 16.22
N PHE A 77 -0.23 13.14 16.07
CA PHE A 77 -1.30 12.53 15.29
C PHE A 77 -0.91 12.34 13.82
N TRP A 78 -0.31 13.36 13.18
CA TRP A 78 0.16 13.27 11.79
C TRP A 78 1.35 12.32 11.62
N VAL A 79 2.27 12.24 12.59
CA VAL A 79 3.34 11.22 12.59
C VAL A 79 2.72 9.82 12.56
N MET A 80 1.77 9.55 13.46
CA MET A 80 1.07 8.26 13.48
C MET A 80 0.36 8.00 12.15
N GLN A 81 -0.35 8.98 11.60
CA GLN A 81 -1.01 8.87 10.30
C GLN A 81 -0.02 8.46 9.20
N ILE A 82 1.13 9.12 9.09
CA ILE A 82 2.16 8.81 8.09
C ILE A 82 2.69 7.38 8.26
N ILE A 83 2.98 6.96 9.49
CA ILE A 83 3.47 5.61 9.80
C ILE A 83 2.43 4.55 9.41
N PHE A 84 1.18 4.69 9.87
CA PHE A 84 0.14 3.70 9.59
C PHE A 84 -0.21 3.66 8.10
N VAL A 85 -0.32 4.80 7.42
CA VAL A 85 -0.65 4.86 5.98
C VAL A 85 0.49 4.35 5.08
N SER A 86 1.75 4.46 5.52
CA SER A 86 2.91 3.92 4.78
C SER A 86 3.14 2.42 5.00
N THR A 87 2.73 1.88 6.16
CA THR A 87 2.97 0.48 6.53
C THR A 87 2.45 -0.54 5.51
N PRO A 88 1.19 -0.46 4.99
CA PRO A 88 0.69 -1.38 3.96
C PRO A 88 1.55 -1.37 2.68
N THR A 89 2.08 -0.20 2.33
CA THR A 89 2.96 -0.05 1.17
C THR A 89 4.27 -0.78 1.42
N LEU A 90 4.92 -0.56 2.56
CA LEU A 90 6.16 -1.24 2.92
C LEU A 90 6.00 -2.77 2.97
N VAL A 91 4.89 -3.27 3.51
CA VAL A 91 4.57 -4.71 3.54
C VAL A 91 4.42 -5.26 2.12
N TYR A 92 3.69 -4.57 1.24
CA TYR A 92 3.58 -4.96 -0.17
C TYR A 92 4.94 -4.96 -0.87
N LEU A 93 5.78 -3.96 -0.61
CA LEU A 93 7.13 -3.90 -1.18
C LEU A 93 7.99 -5.08 -0.71
N GLY A 94 7.96 -5.39 0.59
CA GLY A 94 8.64 -6.56 1.14
C GLY A 94 8.18 -7.86 0.47
N HIS A 95 6.87 -8.02 0.28
CA HIS A 95 6.30 -9.16 -0.45
C HIS A 95 6.78 -9.23 -1.90
N VAL A 96 6.78 -8.12 -2.65
CA VAL A 96 7.25 -8.07 -4.04
C VAL A 96 8.74 -8.42 -4.12
N VAL A 97 9.57 -7.86 -3.25
CA VAL A 97 11.01 -8.15 -3.21
C VAL A 97 11.25 -9.63 -2.90
N HIS A 98 10.53 -10.18 -1.92
CA HIS A 98 10.61 -11.59 -1.57
C HIS A 98 10.25 -12.50 -2.76
N VAL A 99 9.14 -12.21 -3.45
CA VAL A 99 8.73 -12.98 -4.63
C VAL A 99 9.77 -12.88 -5.74
N ILE A 100 10.27 -11.68 -6.05
CA ILE A 100 11.32 -11.49 -7.07
C ILE A 100 12.58 -12.29 -6.73
N HIS A 101 12.97 -12.32 -5.46
CA HIS A 101 14.14 -13.09 -5.01
C HIS A 101 13.92 -14.60 -5.22
N GLN A 102 12.75 -15.12 -4.85
CA GLN A 102 12.41 -16.53 -5.07
C GLN A 102 12.41 -16.88 -6.57
N GLU A 103 11.88 -16.02 -7.42
CA GLU A 103 11.86 -16.28 -8.86
C GLU A 103 13.24 -16.26 -9.52
N LYS A 104 14.15 -15.40 -9.05
CA LYS A 104 15.55 -15.41 -9.49
C LYS A 104 16.23 -16.74 -9.15
N LYS A 105 16.01 -17.23 -7.93
CA LYS A 105 16.56 -18.53 -7.48
C LYS A 105 16.03 -19.69 -8.33
N LEU A 106 14.72 -19.72 -8.59
CA LEU A 106 14.11 -20.74 -9.46
C LEU A 106 14.68 -20.71 -10.89
N ARG A 107 14.98 -19.53 -11.44
CA ARG A 107 15.61 -19.41 -12.77
C ARG A 107 17.02 -19.96 -12.80
N GLU A 108 17.79 -19.77 -11.73
CA GLU A 108 19.13 -20.34 -11.61
C GLU A 108 19.08 -21.87 -11.48
N GLU A 109 18.12 -22.39 -10.72
CA GLU A 109 17.86 -23.83 -10.61
C GLU A 109 17.42 -24.44 -11.93
N GLN A 110 16.59 -23.74 -12.72
CA GLN A 110 16.15 -24.23 -14.02
C GLN A 110 17.24 -24.24 -15.09
N LYS A 111 18.22 -23.33 -15.01
CA LYS A 111 19.44 -23.40 -15.84
C LYS A 111 20.30 -24.62 -15.50
N ARG A 112 20.31 -25.07 -14.24
CA ARG A 112 21.06 -26.25 -13.79
C ARG A 112 20.30 -27.55 -14.05
N ASN A 113 18.98 -27.54 -13.92
CA ASN A 113 18.12 -28.70 -14.17
C ASN A 113 16.84 -28.28 -14.93
N PRO A 114 16.73 -28.60 -16.23
CA PRO A 114 15.57 -28.24 -17.05
C PRO A 114 14.26 -28.91 -16.62
N MET A 115 14.30 -29.85 -15.67
CA MET A 115 13.12 -30.52 -15.10
C MET A 115 12.53 -29.82 -13.86
N SER A 116 13.10 -28.69 -13.41
CA SER A 116 12.62 -27.93 -12.24
C SER A 116 11.42 -27.02 -12.56
N LYS A 117 10.71 -26.58 -11.51
CA LYS A 117 9.47 -25.76 -11.62
C LYS A 117 9.73 -24.44 -12.35
N SER A 118 8.89 -24.12 -13.32
CA SER A 118 9.00 -22.87 -14.08
C SER A 118 8.61 -21.63 -13.27
N PRO A 119 9.31 -20.48 -13.46
CA PRO A 119 8.97 -19.22 -12.82
C PRO A 119 7.58 -18.73 -13.28
N LYS A 120 6.73 -18.29 -12.34
CA LYS A 120 5.29 -18.04 -12.57
C LYS A 120 4.94 -16.57 -12.84
N TYR A 121 5.81 -15.66 -12.45
CA TYR A 121 5.60 -14.21 -12.44
C TYR A 121 6.69 -13.41 -13.17
N THR A 122 7.71 -14.05 -13.76
CA THR A 122 8.72 -13.38 -14.59
C THR A 122 8.70 -13.97 -16.00
N ASN A 123 8.67 -13.13 -17.04
CA ASN A 123 8.76 -13.53 -18.45
C ASN A 123 10.17 -13.97 -18.85
N GLU A 124 10.34 -14.63 -20.00
CA GLU A 124 11.65 -15.07 -20.53
C GLU A 124 12.69 -13.92 -20.62
N LYS A 125 12.22 -12.68 -20.76
CA LYS A 125 13.03 -11.44 -20.78
C LYS A 125 13.36 -10.85 -19.39
N GLY A 126 13.05 -11.53 -18.29
CA GLY A 126 13.33 -11.05 -16.93
C GLY A 126 12.39 -9.95 -16.39
N LYS A 127 11.33 -9.61 -17.12
CA LYS A 127 10.31 -8.64 -16.68
C LYS A 127 9.27 -9.32 -15.79
N VAL A 128 8.97 -8.72 -14.64
CA VAL A 128 7.99 -9.19 -13.66
C VAL A 128 6.60 -8.83 -14.15
N GLU A 129 5.76 -9.83 -14.45
CA GLU A 129 4.36 -9.60 -14.80
C GLU A 129 3.48 -9.71 -13.55
N ILE A 130 2.68 -8.67 -13.28
CA ILE A 130 1.66 -8.71 -12.23
C ILE A 130 0.52 -9.63 -12.70
N LYS A 131 0.59 -10.91 -12.36
CA LYS A 131 -0.46 -11.92 -12.58
C LYS A 131 -0.93 -12.52 -11.25
N GLY A 132 -2.21 -12.89 -11.17
CA GLY A 132 -2.78 -13.68 -10.08
C GLY A 132 -2.59 -13.08 -8.67
N SER A 133 -1.87 -13.81 -7.81
CA SER A 133 -1.69 -13.50 -6.38
C SER A 133 -1.05 -12.14 -6.09
N MET A 134 -0.15 -11.65 -6.95
CA MET A 134 0.49 -10.33 -6.76
C MET A 134 -0.47 -9.15 -6.96
N LEU A 135 -1.49 -9.32 -7.80
CA LEU A 135 -2.55 -8.31 -7.95
C LEU A 135 -3.48 -8.30 -6.72
N GLY A 136 -3.65 -9.46 -6.07
CA GLY A 136 -4.41 -9.60 -4.82
C GLY A 136 -3.78 -8.81 -3.69
N SER A 137 -2.50 -9.06 -3.39
CA SER A 137 -1.79 -8.32 -2.33
C SER A 137 -1.71 -6.82 -2.62
N TYR A 138 -1.60 -6.43 -3.89
CA TYR A 138 -1.69 -5.02 -4.31
C TYR A 138 -3.06 -4.38 -4.01
N LEU A 139 -4.16 -5.08 -4.29
CA LEU A 139 -5.50 -4.55 -3.99
C LEU A 139 -5.76 -4.51 -2.48
N THR A 140 -5.31 -5.53 -1.74
CA THR A 140 -5.46 -5.57 -0.28
C THR A 140 -4.73 -4.41 0.39
N GLN A 141 -3.48 -4.09 0.00
CA GLN A 141 -2.78 -2.95 0.60
C GLN A 141 -3.46 -1.61 0.31
N LEU A 142 -4.02 -1.40 -0.90
CA LEU A 142 -4.73 -0.18 -1.25
C LEU A 142 -6.02 -0.04 -0.45
N PHE A 143 -6.75 -1.14 -0.28
CA PHE A 143 -7.97 -1.16 0.53
C PHE A 143 -7.69 -0.83 2.01
N ILE A 144 -6.66 -1.44 2.60
CA ILE A 144 -6.23 -1.13 3.97
C ILE A 144 -5.82 0.34 4.07
N LYS A 145 -5.09 0.86 3.08
CA LYS A 145 -4.67 2.27 3.05
C LYS A 145 -5.85 3.25 3.03
N ILE A 146 -6.90 2.95 2.26
CA ILE A 146 -8.15 3.74 2.23
C ILE A 146 -8.81 3.75 3.61
N ILE A 147 -8.95 2.58 4.24
CA ILE A 147 -9.56 2.49 5.58
C ILE A 147 -8.76 3.33 6.58
N LEU A 148 -7.42 3.23 6.56
CA LEU A 148 -6.57 4.00 7.45
C LEU A 148 -6.68 5.49 7.18
N GLU A 149 -6.61 5.95 5.92
CA GLU A 149 -6.74 7.38 5.61
C GLU A 149 -8.10 7.93 6.03
N VAL A 150 -9.20 7.20 5.80
CA VAL A 150 -10.53 7.60 6.27
C VAL A 150 -10.57 7.66 7.80
N ALA A 151 -10.03 6.66 8.49
CA ALA A 151 -10.00 6.64 9.95
C ALA A 151 -9.24 7.84 10.54
N PHE A 152 -8.11 8.22 9.96
CA PHE A 152 -7.36 9.41 10.39
C PHE A 152 -8.07 10.72 10.04
N ILE A 153 -8.74 10.83 8.88
CA ILE A 153 -9.54 12.01 8.54
C ILE A 153 -10.70 12.20 9.52
N VAL A 154 -11.43 11.11 9.80
CA VAL A 154 -12.54 11.10 10.76
C VAL A 154 -12.03 11.38 12.18
N GLY A 155 -10.92 10.77 12.57
CA GLY A 155 -10.26 11.02 13.85
C GLY A 155 -9.84 12.48 14.03
N GLN A 156 -9.25 13.10 13.01
CA GLN A 156 -8.90 14.52 13.01
C GLN A 156 -10.14 15.39 13.24
N TYR A 157 -11.23 15.10 12.54
CA TYR A 157 -12.48 15.85 12.68
C TYR A 157 -13.04 15.78 14.10
N TYR A 158 -13.09 14.58 14.71
CA TYR A 158 -13.65 14.41 16.05
C TYR A 158 -12.73 14.88 17.18
N LEU A 159 -11.40 14.78 17.02
CA LEU A 159 -10.44 15.19 18.05
C LEU A 159 -10.17 16.68 18.03
N PHE A 160 -10.07 17.28 16.84
CA PHE A 160 -9.56 18.64 16.68
C PHE A 160 -10.50 19.58 15.91
N GLY A 161 -11.39 19.04 15.08
CA GLY A 161 -12.17 19.81 14.13
C GLY A 161 -11.35 20.32 12.94
N PHE A 162 -11.91 21.26 12.19
CA PHE A 162 -11.26 21.87 11.01
C PHE A 162 -10.59 23.21 11.30
N ILE A 163 -11.04 23.90 12.35
CA ILE A 163 -10.60 25.24 12.71
C ILE A 163 -10.19 25.20 14.19
N MET A 164 -8.99 25.70 14.48
CA MET A 164 -8.52 25.85 15.86
C MET A 164 -9.06 27.16 16.44
N ASP A 165 -9.88 27.05 17.50
CA ASP A 165 -10.36 28.22 18.23
C ASP A 165 -9.23 28.93 18.97
N ARG A 166 -9.31 30.26 19.01
CA ARG A 166 -8.32 31.12 19.68
C ARG A 166 -8.37 30.98 21.21
N LYS A 167 -9.54 30.64 21.75
CA LYS A 167 -9.77 30.47 23.18
C LYS A 167 -10.69 29.29 23.47
N PHE A 168 -10.55 28.70 24.64
CA PHE A 168 -11.46 27.70 25.17
C PHE A 168 -11.67 27.88 26.66
N HIS A 169 -12.82 27.43 27.16
CA HIS A 169 -13.14 27.46 28.58
C HIS A 169 -12.77 26.15 29.25
N CYS A 170 -12.20 26.23 30.46
CA CYS A 170 -11.75 25.07 31.22
C CYS A 170 -12.25 25.12 32.68
N LYS A 171 -12.75 23.98 33.17
CA LYS A 171 -13.24 23.79 34.55
C LYS A 171 -12.68 22.51 35.20
N ARG A 172 -11.45 22.12 34.84
CA ARG A 172 -10.81 20.91 35.37
C ARG A 172 -10.10 21.19 36.69
N SER A 173 -10.17 20.28 37.67
CA SER A 173 -9.38 20.38 38.89
C SER A 173 -7.88 20.44 38.55
N PRO A 174 -7.08 21.38 39.10
CA PRO A 174 -7.32 22.20 40.29
C PRO A 174 -7.94 23.59 40.06
N CYS A 175 -8.48 23.91 38.88
CA CYS A 175 -9.08 25.22 38.60
C CYS A 175 -10.30 25.47 39.51
N THR A 176 -10.27 26.55 40.29
CA THR A 176 -11.31 26.91 41.27
C THR A 176 -12.54 27.55 40.62
N VAL A 177 -12.32 28.23 39.50
CA VAL A 177 -13.34 28.87 38.67
C VAL A 177 -13.17 28.44 37.22
N GLU A 178 -14.20 28.67 36.40
CA GLU A 178 -14.09 28.47 34.96
C GLU A 178 -13.15 29.54 34.36
N THR A 179 -12.05 29.09 33.75
CA THR A 179 -10.99 29.97 33.25
C THR A 179 -10.99 29.97 31.73
N GLU A 180 -10.77 31.13 31.12
CA GLU A 180 -10.48 31.23 29.69
C GLU A 180 -9.00 30.95 29.44
N CYS A 181 -8.70 30.04 28.51
CA CYS A 181 -7.35 29.75 28.05
C CYS A 181 -7.21 30.14 26.57
N PHE A 182 -6.09 30.77 26.22
CA PHE A 182 -5.78 31.29 24.89
C PHE A 182 -4.68 30.46 24.24
N VAL A 183 -4.95 29.95 23.04
CA VAL A 183 -4.06 29.07 22.29
C VAL A 183 -3.05 29.91 21.50
N SER A 184 -1.77 29.52 21.51
CA SER A 184 -0.74 30.14 20.67
C SER A 184 -0.95 29.81 19.18
N ARG A 185 -0.80 30.84 18.33
CA ARG A 185 -0.81 30.77 16.85
C ARG A 185 -1.99 29.98 16.24
N PRO A 186 -3.25 30.25 16.63
CA PRO A 186 -4.40 29.43 16.22
C PRO A 186 -4.68 29.52 14.70
N THR A 187 -4.43 30.67 14.08
CA THR A 187 -4.59 30.86 12.63
C THR A 187 -3.54 30.08 11.84
N GLU A 188 -2.26 30.16 12.24
CA GLU A 188 -1.16 29.41 11.64
C GLU A 188 -1.41 27.90 11.75
N LYS A 189 -1.76 27.41 12.94
CA LYS A 189 -2.14 26.01 13.17
C LYS A 189 -3.31 25.57 12.29
N THR A 190 -4.34 26.41 12.15
CA THR A 190 -5.50 26.13 11.29
C THR A 190 -5.09 25.99 9.82
N VAL A 191 -4.20 26.84 9.31
CA VAL A 191 -3.70 26.73 7.93
C VAL A 191 -3.02 25.38 7.69
N PHE A 192 -2.13 24.96 8.61
CA PHE A 192 -1.47 23.66 8.53
C PHE A 192 -2.47 22.49 8.65
N ILE A 193 -3.48 22.59 9.52
CA ILE A 193 -4.55 21.58 9.66
C ILE A 193 -5.32 21.41 8.34
N ILE A 194 -5.80 22.51 7.75
CA ILE A 194 -6.55 22.49 6.49
C ILE A 194 -5.69 21.93 5.37
N PHE A 195 -4.43 22.34 5.31
CA PHE A 195 -3.49 21.87 4.30
C PHE A 195 -3.22 20.36 4.41
N MET A 196 -2.90 19.86 5.62
CA MET A 196 -2.67 18.44 5.86
C MET A 196 -3.92 17.61 5.54
N LEU A 197 -5.10 18.12 5.88
CA LEU A 197 -6.38 17.52 5.50
C LEU A 197 -6.59 17.50 3.98
N ALA A 198 -6.29 18.59 3.27
CA ALA A 198 -6.41 18.65 1.81
C ALA A 198 -5.51 17.60 1.14
N VAL A 199 -4.25 17.49 1.58
CA VAL A 199 -3.33 16.45 1.09
C VAL A 199 -3.82 15.04 1.47
N ALA A 200 -4.47 14.85 2.62
CA ALA A 200 -5.15 13.61 3.00
C ALA A 200 -6.28 13.25 2.03
N CYS A 201 -7.18 14.19 1.73
CA CYS A 201 -8.29 14.00 0.80
C CYS A 201 -7.82 13.69 -0.62
N VAL A 202 -6.80 14.40 -1.12
CA VAL A 202 -6.23 14.14 -2.46
C VAL A 202 -5.62 12.74 -2.54
N SER A 203 -4.85 12.31 -1.52
CA SER A 203 -4.30 10.95 -1.45
C SER A 203 -5.41 9.89 -1.41
N LEU A 204 -6.46 10.12 -0.62
CA LEU A 204 -7.60 9.21 -0.55
C LEU A 204 -8.27 9.08 -1.93
N ALA A 205 -8.51 10.21 -2.60
CA ALA A 205 -9.09 10.23 -3.95
C ALA A 205 -8.21 9.48 -4.95
N LEU A 206 -6.88 9.66 -4.91
CA LEU A 206 -5.95 8.93 -5.79
C LEU A 206 -5.98 7.42 -5.52
N ASN A 207 -6.04 6.97 -4.26
CA ASN A 207 -6.19 5.55 -3.92
C ASN A 207 -7.51 4.97 -4.47
N VAL A 208 -8.61 5.71 -4.31
CA VAL A 208 -9.94 5.29 -4.81
C VAL A 208 -9.97 5.23 -6.34
N LEU A 209 -9.42 6.24 -7.02
CA LEU A 209 -9.32 6.29 -8.48
C LEU A 209 -8.47 5.13 -9.02
N GLU A 210 -7.40 4.76 -8.32
CA GLU A 210 -6.58 3.62 -8.70
C GLU A 210 -7.33 2.29 -8.58
N ILE A 211 -8.07 2.07 -7.49
CA ILE A 211 -8.93 0.89 -7.34
C ILE A 211 -9.99 0.87 -8.44
N PHE A 212 -10.65 2.00 -8.69
CA PHE A 212 -11.68 2.11 -9.73
C PHE A 212 -11.12 1.80 -11.13
N TYR A 213 -9.95 2.35 -11.46
CA TYR A 213 -9.27 2.07 -12.72
C TYR A 213 -8.97 0.57 -12.88
N LEU A 214 -8.46 -0.09 -11.83
CA LEU A 214 -8.14 -1.52 -11.87
C LEU A 214 -9.39 -2.40 -11.98
N LEU A 215 -10.47 -2.04 -11.31
CA LEU A 215 -11.76 -2.71 -11.41
C LEU A 215 -12.34 -2.58 -12.83
N CYS A 216 -12.38 -1.37 -13.38
CA CYS A 216 -12.85 -1.10 -14.75
C CYS A 216 -12.04 -1.88 -15.79
N LYS A 217 -10.71 -1.90 -15.67
CA LYS A 217 -9.84 -2.67 -16.57
C LYS A 217 -10.11 -4.17 -16.48
N ARG A 218 -10.36 -4.71 -15.29
CA ARG A 218 -10.69 -6.12 -15.09
C ARG A 218 -12.04 -6.50 -15.69
N ILE A 219 -13.06 -5.65 -15.54
CA ILE A 219 -14.40 -5.85 -16.10
C ILE A 219 -14.35 -5.79 -17.64
N SER A 220 -13.73 -4.76 -18.21
CA SER A 220 -13.58 -4.61 -19.68
C SER A 220 -12.76 -5.75 -20.30
N GLY A 221 -11.75 -6.25 -19.59
CA GLY A 221 -10.99 -7.44 -20.01
C GLY A 221 -11.83 -8.72 -20.05
N ARG A 222 -12.70 -8.94 -19.05
CA ARG A 222 -13.67 -10.06 -19.05
C ARG A 222 -14.66 -9.94 -20.22
N ASN A 223 -15.19 -8.75 -20.48
CA ASN A 223 -16.14 -8.52 -21.57
C ASN A 223 -15.52 -8.75 -22.95
N LYS A 224 -14.26 -8.36 -23.16
CA LYS A 224 -13.55 -8.62 -24.43
C LYS A 224 -13.28 -10.12 -24.64
N LYS A 225 -12.96 -10.86 -23.56
CA LYS A 225 -12.77 -12.32 -23.61
C LYS A 225 -14.08 -13.05 -23.89
N TYR A 226 -15.20 -12.59 -23.30
CA TYR A 226 -16.54 -13.11 -23.56
C TYR A 226 -16.99 -12.85 -25.01
N ARG A 227 -16.85 -11.62 -25.52
CA ARG A 227 -17.15 -11.29 -26.93
C ARG A 227 -16.32 -12.08 -27.94
N ASN A 228 -15.03 -12.30 -27.65
CA ASN A 228 -14.18 -13.09 -28.55
C ASN A 228 -14.54 -14.58 -28.54
N ALA A 229 -14.96 -15.13 -27.40
CA ALA A 229 -15.46 -16.51 -27.31
C ALA A 229 -16.79 -16.70 -28.09
N VAL A 230 -17.65 -15.68 -28.10
CA VAL A 230 -18.90 -15.68 -28.88
C VAL A 230 -18.64 -15.56 -30.40
N HIS A 231 -17.59 -14.84 -30.82
CA HIS A 231 -17.25 -14.68 -32.25
C HIS A 231 -16.53 -15.88 -32.87
N THR A 232 -15.92 -16.77 -32.09
CA THR A 232 -15.21 -17.96 -32.59
C THR A 232 -16.10 -19.18 -32.82
N GLY A 233 -17.42 -19.08 -32.65
CA GLY A 233 -18.35 -20.11 -33.12
C GLY A 233 -18.20 -21.50 -32.48
N ASP A 234 -17.77 -21.58 -31.22
CA ASP A 234 -17.86 -22.84 -30.46
C ASP A 234 -19.19 -22.87 -29.68
N SER A 235 -20.09 -23.74 -30.12
CA SER A 235 -21.47 -23.91 -29.67
C SER A 235 -21.62 -24.53 -28.27
N HIS A 236 -20.78 -24.20 -27.29
CA HIS A 236 -20.97 -24.63 -25.90
C HIS A 236 -21.06 -23.43 -24.97
N CYS A 237 -22.29 -23.13 -24.55
CA CYS A 237 -22.58 -22.21 -23.45
C CYS A 237 -21.97 -22.74 -22.15
N PRO A 238 -21.14 -21.97 -21.41
CA PRO A 238 -20.92 -22.23 -20.00
C PRO A 238 -22.03 -21.52 -19.21
N SER A 239 -22.82 -22.32 -18.49
CA SER A 239 -23.78 -21.80 -17.51
C SER A 239 -23.05 -21.04 -16.38
N PRO A 240 -23.74 -20.21 -15.58
CA PRO A 240 -23.13 -19.38 -14.53
C PRO A 240 -22.55 -20.16 -13.33
N PHE A 241 -22.58 -21.50 -13.35
CA PHE A 241 -22.31 -22.37 -12.21
C PHE A 241 -21.25 -23.43 -12.55
N SER A 242 -19.98 -23.04 -12.64
CA SER A 242 -18.86 -24.00 -12.70
C SER A 242 -17.54 -23.37 -12.27
N VAL A 243 -17.49 -22.82 -11.04
CA VAL A 243 -16.23 -22.34 -10.43
C VAL A 243 -15.47 -23.50 -9.73
N GLU A 244 -16.04 -24.70 -9.64
CA GLU A 244 -15.47 -25.77 -8.80
C GLU A 244 -14.74 -26.90 -9.55
N LEU A 245 -14.67 -26.86 -10.89
CA LEU A 245 -14.09 -27.95 -11.70
C LEU A 245 -12.79 -27.60 -12.44
N ASP A 246 -12.16 -26.46 -12.15
CA ASP A 246 -10.88 -26.07 -12.77
C ASP A 246 -9.65 -26.43 -11.92
N ALA A 247 -9.81 -26.75 -10.63
CA ALA A 247 -8.71 -27.19 -9.77
C ALA A 247 -8.32 -28.66 -10.01
N ALA A 248 -9.29 -29.52 -10.36
CA ALA A 248 -9.06 -30.95 -10.58
C ALA A 248 -8.38 -31.26 -11.93
N ASN A 249 -8.71 -30.51 -12.99
CA ASN A 249 -8.10 -30.71 -14.32
C ASN A 249 -6.65 -30.21 -14.41
N GLY A 250 -6.25 -29.24 -13.58
CA GLY A 250 -4.87 -28.77 -13.51
C GLY A 250 -3.88 -29.79 -12.94
N MET A 251 -4.31 -30.66 -12.01
CA MET A 251 -3.45 -31.72 -11.47
C MET A 251 -3.27 -32.88 -12.46
N ARG A 252 -4.34 -33.27 -13.17
CA ARG A 252 -4.33 -34.39 -14.12
C ARG A 252 -3.49 -34.10 -15.38
N HIS A 253 -3.43 -32.84 -15.81
CA HIS A 253 -2.58 -32.41 -16.93
C HIS A 253 -1.08 -32.43 -16.56
N ASN A 254 -0.74 -32.16 -15.29
CA ASN A 254 0.65 -32.27 -14.81
C ASN A 254 1.10 -33.73 -14.67
N GLU A 255 0.24 -34.67 -14.25
CA GLU A 255 0.57 -36.10 -14.23
C GLU A 255 0.81 -36.69 -15.62
N LEU A 256 -0.01 -36.31 -16.61
CA LEU A 256 0.15 -36.76 -18.01
C LEU A 256 1.45 -36.23 -18.65
N ASN A 257 1.83 -34.98 -18.36
CA ASN A 257 3.07 -34.40 -18.85
C ASN A 257 4.31 -35.07 -18.22
N MET A 258 4.23 -35.48 -16.95
CA MET A 258 5.31 -36.21 -16.26
C MET A 258 5.48 -37.64 -16.82
N ALA A 259 4.37 -38.30 -17.18
CA ALA A 259 4.39 -39.63 -17.81
C ALA A 259 4.95 -39.61 -19.24
N PHE A 260 4.68 -38.54 -20.01
CA PHE A 260 5.22 -38.37 -21.36
C PHE A 260 6.73 -38.12 -21.35
N GLN A 261 7.22 -37.35 -20.37
CA GLN A 261 8.63 -37.00 -20.25
C GLN A 261 9.49 -38.23 -19.88
N ASN A 262 9.01 -39.09 -18.98
CA ASN A 262 9.68 -40.35 -18.63
C ASN A 262 9.76 -41.34 -19.83
N ARG A 263 8.73 -41.35 -20.68
CA ARG A 263 8.67 -42.23 -21.86
C ARG A 263 9.61 -41.75 -23.00
N TRP A 264 9.86 -40.44 -23.09
CA TRP A 264 10.85 -39.86 -24.01
C TRP A 264 12.30 -40.11 -23.56
N VAL A 265 12.58 -40.08 -22.25
CA VAL A 265 13.91 -40.36 -21.69
C VAL A 265 14.28 -41.84 -21.89
N GLN A 266 13.34 -42.78 -21.72
CA GLN A 266 13.60 -44.20 -22.00
C GLN A 266 13.86 -44.51 -23.48
N ARG A 267 13.17 -43.85 -24.42
CA ARG A 267 13.41 -44.06 -25.86
C ARG A 267 14.77 -43.54 -26.32
N LYS A 268 15.27 -42.47 -25.71
CA LYS A 268 16.56 -41.89 -26.10
C LYS A 268 17.76 -42.72 -25.62
N GLY A 269 17.64 -43.43 -24.49
CA GLY A 269 18.66 -44.36 -24.00
C GLY A 269 18.76 -45.68 -24.79
N SER A 270 17.78 -46.02 -25.62
CA SER A 270 17.75 -47.29 -26.37
C SER A 270 18.38 -47.20 -27.77
N LEU A 271 18.73 -46.01 -28.26
CA LEU A 271 19.23 -45.80 -29.63
C LEU A 271 20.76 -45.68 -29.73
N ASP A 272 21.47 -45.55 -28.60
CA ASP A 272 22.94 -45.41 -28.57
C ASP A 272 23.69 -46.76 -28.40
N GLY A 273 22.98 -47.90 -28.43
CA GLY A 273 23.51 -49.23 -28.09
C GLY A 273 23.90 -50.17 -29.24
N ALA A 274 23.83 -49.75 -30.50
CA ALA A 274 24.15 -50.64 -31.63
C ALA A 274 25.29 -50.08 -32.49
N ARG A 275 26.53 -50.32 -32.04
CA ARG A 275 27.75 -50.19 -32.85
C ARG A 275 28.36 -51.60 -32.98
N PRO A 276 28.44 -52.19 -34.19
CA PRO A 276 29.20 -53.43 -34.37
C PRO A 276 30.69 -53.09 -34.52
N GLU A 277 31.54 -53.72 -33.70
CA GLU A 277 33.00 -53.80 -33.89
C GLU A 277 33.36 -55.25 -34.26
N PRO A 278 34.58 -55.51 -34.76
CA PRO A 278 35.08 -55.28 -36.11
C PRO A 278 34.96 -56.53 -37.01
#